data_AF-A0A7S3P256-F1
#
_entry.id   AF-A0A7S3P256-F1
#
_cell.length_a   1.000
_cell.length_b   1.000
_cell.length_c   1.000
_cell.angle_alpha   90.00
_cell.angle_beta   90.00
_cell.angle_gamma   90.00
#
_symmetry.space_group_name_H-M   'P 1'
#
loop_
_entity.id
_entity.type
_entity.pdbx_description
1 polymer ?
#
loop_
_entity_poly.entity_id
_entity_poly.type
_entity_poly.pdbx_seq_one_letter_code
_entity_poly.pdbx_strand_id
1 'polypeptide(L)'
;KGILAIAEGIQGNSKCAIQGISTRFNFISDDGAEKFFKIVLEESKVNKVFIKNNYLSDPYLTALSKKIKSSDQSVYIDSLDKMQFMDQERLDRSIWISPINATFTVENITTFFQDNHDCGLVRDVR
;
A
#
# COMPACT_ATOMS: atom_id res chain seq x y z
N LYS A 1 19.77 10.34 13.50
CA LYS A 1 19.54 10.82 12.11
C LYS A 1 19.57 9.60 11.19
N GLY A 2 18.40 9.09 10.79
CA GLY A 2 18.25 7.87 9.98
C GLY A 2 17.73 8.21 8.59
N ILE A 3 16.54 7.70 8.24
CA ILE A 3 15.86 8.03 6.98
C ILE A 3 15.71 9.54 6.73
N LEU A 4 15.61 10.35 7.78
CA LEU A 4 15.58 11.82 7.67
C LEU A 4 16.84 12.39 7.01
N ALA A 5 18.03 11.85 7.29
CA ALA A 5 19.27 12.33 6.68
C ALA A 5 19.29 12.05 5.16
N ILE A 6 18.65 10.96 4.72
CA ILE A 6 18.46 10.66 3.30
C ILE A 6 17.55 11.71 2.68
N ALA A 7 16.45 12.04 3.35
CA ALA A 7 15.51 13.07 2.89
C ALA A 7 16.19 14.44 2.76
N GLU A 8 16.89 14.88 3.81
CA GLU A 8 17.65 16.14 3.84
C GLU A 8 18.72 16.17 2.73
N GLY A 9 19.40 15.06 2.48
CA GLY A 9 20.39 14.95 1.40
C GLY A 9 19.79 15.06 0.00
N ILE A 10 18.56 14.56 -0.20
CA ILE A 10 17.82 14.68 -1.47
C ILE A 10 17.38 16.12 -1.67
N GLN A 11 16.76 16.73 -0.66
CA GLN A 11 16.32 18.14 -0.68
C GLN A 11 17.50 19.10 -0.90
N GLY A 12 18.63 18.86 -0.22
CA GLY A 12 19.83 19.68 -0.33
C GLY A 12 20.56 19.56 -1.68
N ASN A 13 20.18 18.63 -2.54
CA ASN A 13 20.78 18.42 -3.85
C ASN A 13 19.77 18.64 -4.97
N SER A 14 19.73 19.85 -5.53
CA SER A 14 18.84 20.21 -6.64
C SER A 14 19.05 19.40 -7.92
N LYS A 15 20.20 18.72 -8.06
CA LYS A 15 20.52 17.81 -9.16
C LYS A 15 20.37 16.33 -8.78
N CYS A 16 19.69 16.02 -7.66
CA CYS A 16 19.48 14.66 -7.22
C CYS A 16 18.80 13.84 -8.34
N ALA A 17 19.45 12.75 -8.72
CA ALA A 17 18.97 11.82 -9.75
C ALA A 17 18.42 10.52 -9.16
N ILE A 18 18.30 10.44 -7.82
CA ILE A 18 17.79 9.25 -7.14
C ILE A 18 16.30 9.11 -7.45
N GLN A 19 15.94 7.96 -8.02
CA GLN A 19 14.56 7.59 -8.34
C GLN A 19 14.00 6.54 -7.37
N GLY A 20 14.86 5.76 -6.73
CA GLY A 20 14.50 4.63 -5.90
C GLY A 20 15.21 4.63 -4.55
N ILE A 21 14.47 4.37 -3.48
CA ILE A 21 15.01 4.28 -2.11
C ILE A 21 14.53 2.97 -1.48
N SER A 22 15.42 2.26 -0.79
CA SER A 22 15.07 1.06 -0.03
C SER A 22 15.60 1.16 1.39
N THR A 23 14.69 1.12 2.36
CA THR A 23 14.97 1.19 3.80
C THR A 23 14.12 0.15 4.55
N ARG A 24 13.95 -1.05 3.98
CA ARG A 24 13.26 -2.16 4.65
C ARG A 24 14.02 -2.59 5.90
N PHE A 25 13.32 -3.08 6.93
CA PHE A 25 13.94 -3.61 8.15
C PHE A 25 14.81 -2.58 8.91
N ASN A 26 14.35 -1.34 9.03
CA ASN A 26 15.11 -0.25 9.66
C ASN A 26 14.41 0.35 10.90
N PHE A 27 13.35 -0.29 11.41
CA PHE A 27 12.61 0.16 12.59
C PHE A 27 12.12 1.62 12.50
N ILE A 28 11.85 2.10 11.29
CA ILE A 28 11.34 3.46 11.06
C ILE A 28 9.94 3.57 11.65
N SER A 29 9.72 4.58 12.49
CA SER A 29 8.42 4.92 13.06
C SER A 29 7.61 5.83 12.12
N ASP A 30 6.32 5.95 12.41
CA ASP A 30 5.40 6.86 11.71
C ASP A 30 5.96 8.31 11.63
N ASP A 31 6.48 8.87 12.73
CA ASP A 31 7.06 10.24 12.72
C ASP A 31 8.29 10.36 11.81
N GLY A 32 9.15 9.35 11.80
CA GLY A 32 10.31 9.31 10.92
C GLY A 32 9.91 9.20 9.45
N ALA A 33 8.90 8.40 9.16
CA ALA A 33 8.35 8.24 7.81
C ALA A 33 7.60 9.50 7.35
N GLU A 34 6.83 10.17 8.20
CA GLU A 34 6.08 11.38 7.83
C GLU A 34 7.01 12.50 7.36
N LYS A 35 8.10 12.74 8.12
CA LYS A 35 9.10 13.73 7.73
C LYS A 35 9.79 13.36 6.41
N PHE A 36 10.09 12.08 6.20
CA PHE A 36 10.69 11.61 4.95
C PHE A 36 9.73 11.77 3.77
N PHE A 37 8.48 11.34 3.89
CA PHE A 37 7.49 11.41 2.81
C PHE A 37 7.04 12.82 2.50
N LYS A 38 7.08 13.74 3.47
CA LYS A 38 6.90 15.17 3.18
C LYS A 38 7.90 15.65 2.14
N ILE A 39 9.20 15.40 2.37
CA ILE A 39 10.26 15.83 1.44
C ILE A 39 10.17 15.07 0.11
N VAL A 40 9.95 13.75 0.16
CA VAL A 40 9.88 12.93 -1.06
C VAL A 40 8.75 13.37 -1.99
N LEU A 41 7.56 13.69 -1.45
CA LEU A 41 6.38 14.06 -2.23
C LEU A 41 6.37 15.53 -2.70
N GLU A 42 7.17 16.40 -2.08
CA GLU A 42 7.21 17.83 -2.42
C GLU A 42 8.41 18.19 -3.33
N GLU A 43 9.57 17.54 -3.15
CA GLU A 43 10.84 18.08 -3.65
C GLU A 43 11.76 17.06 -4.35
N SER A 44 11.28 15.84 -4.64
CA SER A 44 12.15 14.77 -5.14
C SER A 44 11.71 14.16 -6.46
N LYS A 45 12.67 13.51 -7.15
CA LYS A 45 12.40 12.65 -8.31
C LYS A 45 12.17 11.18 -7.93
N VAL A 46 12.03 10.90 -6.63
CA VAL A 46 11.87 9.54 -6.13
C VAL A 46 10.47 9.07 -6.49
N ASN A 47 10.41 7.99 -7.26
CA ASN A 47 9.17 7.37 -7.73
C ASN A 47 8.98 5.95 -7.18
N LYS A 48 9.97 5.40 -6.46
CA LYS A 48 9.91 4.08 -5.82
C LYS A 48 10.50 4.11 -4.43
N VAL A 49 9.73 3.71 -3.44
CA VAL A 49 10.16 3.56 -2.05
C VAL A 49 9.84 2.16 -1.56
N PHE A 50 10.85 1.49 -1.01
CA PHE A 50 10.74 0.17 -0.41
C PHE A 50 10.97 0.27 1.09
N ILE A 51 9.89 0.25 1.87
CA ILE A 51 9.87 0.53 3.32
C ILE A 51 9.12 -0.55 4.11
N LYS A 52 8.82 -1.72 3.52
CA LYS A 52 8.28 -2.88 4.25
C LYS A 52 9.13 -3.27 5.47
N ASN A 53 8.48 -3.88 6.46
CA ASN A 53 9.10 -4.34 7.70
C ASN A 53 9.77 -3.21 8.50
N ASN A 54 9.04 -2.11 8.64
CA ASN A 54 9.31 -1.03 9.59
C ASN A 54 8.12 -0.92 10.57
N TYR A 55 8.21 -0.03 11.55
CA TYR A 55 7.16 0.21 12.55
C TYR A 55 6.16 1.25 12.06
N LEU A 56 5.55 0.98 10.90
CA LEU A 56 4.52 1.82 10.31
C LEU A 56 3.13 1.30 10.65
N SER A 57 2.32 2.14 11.29
CA SER A 57 0.97 1.75 11.70
C SER A 57 -0.01 1.74 10.52
N ASP A 58 -1.06 0.93 10.60
CA ASP A 58 -2.12 0.91 9.57
C ASP A 58 -2.85 2.25 9.41
N PRO A 59 -3.17 2.99 10.50
CA PRO A 59 -3.70 4.35 10.39
C PRO A 59 -2.77 5.28 9.61
N TYR A 60 -1.46 5.22 9.88
CA TYR A 60 -0.47 6.01 9.18
C TYR A 60 -0.41 5.67 7.68
N LEU A 61 -0.32 4.38 7.33
CA LEU A 61 -0.31 3.93 5.93
C LEU A 61 -1.58 4.33 5.18
N THR A 62 -2.73 4.32 5.85
CA THR A 62 -4.01 4.79 5.29
C THR A 62 -3.96 6.29 4.98
N ALA A 63 -3.45 7.10 5.91
CA ALA A 63 -3.29 8.54 5.70
C ALA A 63 -2.28 8.85 4.58
N LEU A 64 -1.15 8.14 4.55
CA LEU A 64 -0.12 8.28 3.51
C LEU A 64 -0.67 7.92 2.12
N SER A 65 -1.45 6.84 2.01
CA SER A 65 -2.11 6.45 0.76
C SER A 65 -3.04 7.55 0.23
N LYS A 66 -3.85 8.16 1.10
CA LYS A 66 -4.70 9.30 0.74
C LYS A 66 -3.87 10.50 0.28
N LYS A 67 -2.80 10.83 1.01
CA LYS A 67 -1.88 11.94 0.69
C LYS A 67 -1.26 11.80 -0.71
N ILE A 68 -0.84 10.59 -1.07
CA ILE A 68 -0.27 10.29 -2.40
C ILE A 68 -1.33 10.39 -3.50
N LYS A 69 -2.53 9.84 -3.26
CA LYS A 69 -3.65 9.97 -4.21
C LYS A 69 -4.06 11.43 -4.47
N SER A 70 -3.88 12.31 -3.48
CA SER A 70 -4.15 13.74 -3.61
C SER A 70 -2.96 14.57 -4.13
N SER A 71 -1.77 13.98 -4.25
CA SER A 71 -0.59 14.66 -4.76
C SER A 71 -0.43 14.43 -6.25
N ASP A 72 0.18 15.39 -6.97
CA ASP A 72 0.52 15.23 -8.39
C ASP A 72 1.70 14.27 -8.63
N GLN A 73 2.35 13.81 -7.56
CA GLN A 73 3.50 12.93 -7.64
C GLN A 73 3.09 11.45 -7.55
N SER A 74 3.51 10.68 -8.55
CA SER A 74 3.36 9.22 -8.53
C SER A 74 4.56 8.58 -7.84
N VAL A 75 4.36 8.06 -6.63
CA VAL A 75 5.37 7.30 -5.88
C VAL A 75 4.81 5.92 -5.53
N TYR A 76 5.49 4.89 -6.02
CA TYR A 76 5.24 3.52 -5.59
C TYR A 76 5.82 3.29 -4.19
N ILE A 77 5.03 2.74 -3.28
CA ILE A 77 5.45 2.38 -1.92
C ILE A 77 4.99 0.95 -1.61
N ASP A 78 5.94 0.05 -1.40
CA ASP A 78 5.61 -1.36 -1.18
C ASP A 78 4.75 -1.61 0.08
N SER A 79 4.93 -0.84 1.16
CA SER A 79 4.08 -0.94 2.35
C SER A 79 2.61 -0.60 2.10
N LEU A 80 2.29 0.07 0.99
CA LEU A 80 0.91 0.37 0.59
C LEU A 80 0.27 -0.73 -0.26
N ASP A 81 1.02 -1.77 -0.65
CA ASP A 81 0.47 -2.91 -1.41
C ASP A 81 -0.72 -3.54 -0.70
N LYS A 82 -0.74 -3.52 0.65
CA LYS A 82 -1.85 -4.06 1.46
C LYS A 82 -3.06 -3.13 1.52
N MET A 83 -2.89 -1.83 1.27
CA MET A 83 -3.98 -0.84 1.34
C MET A 83 -5.04 -1.09 0.27
N GLN A 84 -4.67 -1.75 -0.84
CA GLN A 84 -5.64 -2.17 -1.85
C GLN A 84 -6.72 -3.09 -1.27
N PHE A 85 -6.45 -3.82 -0.18
CA PHE A 85 -7.42 -4.71 0.46
C PHE A 85 -8.28 -4.00 1.50
N MET A 86 -7.92 -2.77 1.88
CA MET A 86 -8.66 -1.93 2.83
C MET A 86 -9.58 -0.94 2.14
N ASP A 87 -9.75 -1.07 0.83
CA ASP A 87 -10.66 -0.24 0.06
C ASP A 87 -12.11 -0.57 0.45
N GLN A 88 -12.86 0.42 0.92
CA GLN A 88 -14.21 0.20 1.48
C GLN A 88 -15.15 -0.41 0.43
N GLU A 89 -15.07 0.02 -0.83
CA GLU A 89 -15.90 -0.54 -1.90
C GLU A 89 -15.60 -2.04 -2.10
N ARG A 90 -14.33 -2.45 -1.95
CA ARG A 90 -13.96 -3.87 -1.99
C ARG A 90 -14.48 -4.61 -0.75
N LEU A 91 -14.38 -4.01 0.43
CA LEU A 91 -14.87 -4.62 1.67
C LEU A 91 -16.39 -4.82 1.65
N ASP A 92 -17.14 -3.82 1.18
CA ASP A 92 -18.60 -3.87 1.06
C ASP A 92 -19.07 -4.95 0.07
N ARG A 93 -18.22 -5.32 -0.88
CA ARG A 93 -18.46 -6.39 -1.87
C ARG A 93 -17.82 -7.72 -1.49
N SER A 94 -17.17 -7.80 -0.33
CA SER A 94 -16.55 -9.03 0.16
C SER A 94 -17.52 -9.79 1.05
N ILE A 95 -17.73 -11.07 0.73
CA ILE A 95 -18.52 -11.99 1.56
C ILE A 95 -17.58 -12.92 2.33
N TRP A 96 -17.91 -13.15 3.60
CA TRP A 96 -17.17 -14.07 4.47
C TRP A 96 -17.99 -15.34 4.67
N ILE A 97 -17.45 -16.49 4.26
CA ILE A 97 -18.12 -17.78 4.34
C ILE A 97 -17.38 -18.64 5.37
N SER A 98 -18.11 -19.15 6.36
CA SER A 98 -17.59 -20.07 7.38
C SER A 98 -18.73 -20.92 7.96
N PRO A 99 -18.52 -22.21 8.27
CA PRO A 99 -17.31 -23.00 8.01
C PRO A 99 -17.21 -23.44 6.54
N ILE A 100 -15.98 -23.48 6.01
CA ILE A 100 -15.71 -24.04 4.69
C ILE A 100 -15.26 -25.50 4.86
N ASN A 101 -15.93 -26.42 4.16
CA ASN A 101 -15.51 -27.81 4.04
C ASN A 101 -14.64 -28.01 2.78
N ALA A 102 -13.88 -29.11 2.73
CA ALA A 102 -12.84 -29.36 1.72
C ALA A 102 -13.34 -29.43 0.26
N THR A 103 -14.66 -29.39 0.03
CA THR A 103 -15.32 -29.42 -1.28
C THR A 103 -15.43 -28.05 -1.96
N PHE A 104 -15.09 -26.95 -1.29
CA PHE A 104 -15.12 -25.62 -1.89
C PHE A 104 -13.83 -25.33 -2.67
N THR A 105 -13.83 -25.63 -3.96
CA THR A 105 -12.84 -25.14 -4.92
C THR A 105 -13.24 -23.74 -5.41
N VAL A 106 -12.28 -22.97 -5.93
CA VAL A 106 -12.54 -21.67 -6.59
C VAL A 106 -13.59 -21.82 -7.70
N GLU A 107 -13.53 -22.92 -8.45
CA GLU A 107 -14.48 -23.24 -9.51
C GLU A 107 -15.91 -23.44 -8.98
N ASN A 108 -16.07 -24.22 -7.91
CA ASN A 108 -17.38 -24.45 -7.29
C ASN A 108 -17.97 -23.16 -6.70
N ILE A 109 -17.13 -22.31 -6.09
CA ILE A 109 -17.54 -21.00 -5.57
C ILE A 109 -17.99 -20.09 -6.72
N THR A 110 -17.19 -20.05 -7.79
CA THR A 110 -17.48 -19.24 -8.97
C THR A 110 -18.80 -19.67 -9.62
N THR A 111 -18.97 -20.97 -9.85
CA THR A 111 -20.21 -21.56 -10.40
C THR A 111 -21.41 -21.24 -9.51
N PHE A 112 -21.27 -21.38 -8.20
CA PHE A 112 -22.36 -21.08 -7.27
C PHE A 112 -22.83 -19.62 -7.37
N PHE A 113 -21.90 -18.67 -7.28
CA PHE A 113 -22.25 -17.25 -7.26
C PHE A 113 -22.58 -16.69 -8.65
N GLN A 114 -21.91 -17.15 -9.71
CA GLN A 114 -22.10 -16.61 -11.06
C GLN A 114 -23.21 -17.36 -11.83
N ASP A 115 -23.18 -18.69 -11.84
CA ASP A 115 -24.03 -19.48 -12.73
C ASP A 115 -25.34 -19.89 -12.06
N ASN A 116 -25.28 -20.33 -10.79
CA ASN A 116 -26.45 -20.88 -10.11
C ASN A 116 -27.34 -19.80 -9.47
N HIS A 117 -26.75 -18.68 -9.05
CA HIS A 117 -27.44 -17.67 -8.23
C HIS A 117 -27.31 -16.22 -8.72
N ASP A 118 -26.63 -15.96 -9.84
CA ASP A 118 -26.45 -14.62 -10.45
C ASP A 118 -26.16 -13.50 -9.41
N CYS A 119 -25.25 -13.79 -8.48
CA CYS A 119 -24.79 -12.90 -7.42
C CYS A 119 -23.69 -11.95 -7.91
N GLY A 120 -23.42 -11.90 -9.22
CA GLY A 120 -22.38 -11.11 -9.84
C GLY A 120 -21.01 -11.79 -9.93
N LEU A 121 -20.04 -11.03 -10.46
CA LEU A 121 -18.71 -11.56 -10.79
C LEU A 121 -17.83 -11.72 -9.53
N VAL A 122 -17.58 -12.98 -9.15
CA VAL A 122 -16.46 -13.36 -8.26
C VAL A 122 -15.12 -12.87 -8.83
N ARG A 123 -14.53 -11.86 -8.19
CA ARG A 123 -13.25 -11.25 -8.60
C ARG A 123 -12.03 -11.98 -8.06
N ASP A 124 -12.15 -12.61 -6.89
CA ASP A 124 -11.05 -13.25 -6.17
C ASP A 124 -11.62 -14.19 -5.09
N VAL A 125 -10.91 -15.29 -4.80
CA VAL A 125 -11.27 -16.27 -3.75
C VAL A 125 -10.01 -16.59 -2.95
N ARG A 126 -10.08 -16.46 -1.63
CA ARG A 126 -8.94 -16.58 -0.71
C ARG A 126 -9.27 -17.42 0.50
#